data_AF-A0A3C1KLJ7-F1
#
_entry.id   AF-A0A3C1KLJ7-F1
#
_cell.length_a   1.000
_cell.length_b   1.000
_cell.length_c   1.000
_cell.angle_alpha   90.00
_cell.angle_beta   90.00
_cell.angle_gamma   90.00
#
_symmetry.space_group_name_H-M   'P 1'
#
loop_
_entity.id
_entity.type
_entity.pdbx_description
1 polymer ?
#
loop_
_entity_poly.entity_id
_entity_poly.type
_entity_poly.pdbx_seq_one_letter_code
_entity_poly.pdbx_strand_id
1 'polypeptide(L)'
;ANGHHWDPRWPEPAYPGDFAGEQIHAHSYNTPFDPIDMRDKRVLVVGSGNSAMDIASELSMRYMASTLHISMRRGVWVFPKYINGKPGDKNMLPAWVPRKIQHWL
;
A
#
# COMPACT_ATOMS: atom_id res chain seq x y z
N ALA A 1 -4.84 6.61 -25.93
CA ALA A 1 -4.78 6.85 -24.46
C ALA A 1 -4.06 5.67 -23.84
N ASN A 2 -2.81 5.83 -23.42
CA ASN A 2 -1.87 4.71 -23.21
C ASN A 2 -1.71 4.29 -21.73
N GLY A 3 -2.45 4.92 -20.80
CA GLY A 3 -2.29 4.70 -19.36
C GLY A 3 -0.98 5.29 -18.80
N HIS A 4 -0.85 5.32 -17.47
CA HIS A 4 0.31 5.91 -16.78
C HIS A 4 0.85 5.04 -15.62
N HIS A 5 0.43 3.77 -15.54
CA HIS A 5 0.79 2.84 -14.47
C HIS A 5 1.63 1.64 -14.95
N TRP A 6 2.11 1.69 -16.19
CA TRP A 6 2.87 0.59 -16.81
C TRP A 6 4.37 0.65 -16.51
N ASP A 7 4.93 1.84 -16.24
CA ASP A 7 6.36 2.03 -15.98
C ASP A 7 6.61 2.21 -14.46
N PRO A 8 7.37 1.32 -13.80
CA PRO A 8 7.65 1.42 -12.37
C PRO A 8 8.55 2.60 -12.04
N ARG A 9 8.18 3.37 -11.01
CA ARG A 9 8.97 4.53 -10.56
C ARG A 9 9.78 4.16 -9.32
N TRP A 10 11.09 4.02 -9.50
CA TRP A 10 12.05 3.88 -8.40
C TRP A 10 12.38 5.24 -7.76
N PRO A 11 12.84 5.27 -6.49
CA PRO A 11 13.28 6.51 -5.86
C PRO A 11 14.55 7.05 -6.53
N GLU A 12 14.54 8.34 -6.83
CA GLU A 12 15.69 9.08 -7.35
C GLU A 12 16.01 10.27 -6.43
N PRO A 13 17.25 10.35 -5.88
CA PRO A 13 18.30 9.33 -5.96
C PRO A 13 17.90 8.03 -5.23
N ALA A 14 18.57 6.93 -5.58
CA ALA A 14 18.42 5.67 -4.87
C ALA A 14 18.76 5.84 -3.38
N TYR A 15 18.26 4.92 -2.54
CA TYR A 15 18.63 4.91 -1.13
C TYR A 15 20.14 4.72 -0.97
N PRO A 16 20.79 5.47 -0.05
CA PRO A 16 22.23 5.38 0.15
C PRO A 16 22.63 4.01 0.74
N GLY A 17 23.82 3.54 0.36
CA GLY A 17 24.39 2.28 0.82
C GLY A 17 24.05 1.09 -0.08
N ASP A 18 24.54 -0.09 0.30
CA ASP A 18 24.33 -1.34 -0.41
C ASP A 18 23.34 -2.22 0.36
N PHE A 19 22.35 -2.77 -0.35
CA PHE A 19 21.41 -3.73 0.21
C PHE A 19 21.71 -5.13 -0.35
N ALA A 20 22.12 -6.05 0.55
CA ALA A 20 22.44 -7.42 0.18
C ALA A 20 21.19 -8.33 0.05
N GLY A 21 20.01 -7.83 0.43
CA GLY A 21 18.76 -8.56 0.30
C GLY A 21 18.13 -8.39 -1.08
N GLU A 22 17.01 -9.08 -1.28
CA GLU A 22 16.27 -9.00 -2.54
C GLU A 22 15.32 -7.80 -2.53
N GLN A 23 15.25 -7.06 -3.65
CA GLN A 23 14.37 -5.91 -3.82
C GLN A 23 13.49 -6.07 -5.06
N ILE A 24 12.20 -5.72 -4.94
CA ILE A 24 11.27 -5.63 -6.07
C ILE A 24 10.37 -4.41 -5.95
N HIS A 25 9.91 -3.90 -7.08
CA HIS A 25 8.88 -2.87 -7.13
C HIS A 25 7.50 -3.54 -7.05
N ALA A 26 6.51 -2.86 -6.49
CA ALA A 26 5.13 -3.35 -6.41
C ALA A 26 4.52 -3.70 -7.80
N HIS A 27 5.05 -3.12 -8.88
CA HIS A 27 4.67 -3.44 -10.25
C HIS A 27 5.03 -4.88 -10.65
N SER A 28 6.11 -5.42 -10.08
CA SER A 28 6.57 -6.79 -10.34
C SER A 28 6.03 -7.79 -9.33
N TYR A 29 5.34 -7.33 -8.29
CA TYR A 29 4.70 -8.19 -7.30
C TYR A 29 3.51 -8.91 -7.94
N ASN A 30 3.46 -10.23 -7.80
CA ASN A 30 2.36 -11.05 -8.29
C ASN A 30 1.69 -11.80 -7.13
N THR A 31 2.49 -12.51 -6.33
CA THR A 31 2.03 -13.23 -5.14
C THR A 31 3.07 -13.11 -4.03
N PRO A 32 2.76 -13.51 -2.78
CA PRO A 32 3.75 -13.59 -1.70
C PRO A 32 4.93 -14.53 -1.99
N PHE A 33 4.84 -15.36 -3.04
CA PHE A 33 5.84 -16.38 -3.40
C PHE A 33 6.56 -16.08 -4.72
N ASP A 34 6.13 -15.06 -5.47
CA ASP A 34 6.60 -14.76 -6.82
C ASP A 34 6.63 -13.23 -7.04
N PRO A 35 7.76 -12.66 -7.51
CA PRO A 35 9.01 -13.32 -7.94
C PRO A 35 9.98 -13.66 -6.80
N ILE A 36 9.68 -13.24 -5.57
CA ILE A 36 10.48 -13.53 -4.38
C ILE A 36 9.60 -14.23 -3.36
N ASP A 37 10.06 -15.35 -2.82
CA ASP A 37 9.40 -15.98 -1.68
C ASP A 37 9.63 -15.16 -0.41
N MET A 38 8.54 -14.61 0.14
CA MET A 38 8.56 -13.73 1.31
C MET A 38 8.31 -14.48 2.62
N ARG A 39 8.09 -15.80 2.57
CA ARG A 39 7.83 -16.60 3.77
C ARG A 39 9.02 -16.61 4.72
N ASP A 40 8.73 -16.43 6.01
CA ASP A 40 9.72 -16.38 7.09
C ASP A 40 10.78 -15.26 6.94
N LYS A 41 10.66 -14.39 5.94
CA LYS A 41 11.57 -13.27 5.71
C LYS A 41 11.18 -12.03 6.52
N ARG A 42 12.18 -11.19 6.77
CA ARG A 42 11.99 -9.85 7.31
C ARG A 42 11.72 -8.91 6.15
N VAL A 43 10.49 -8.44 6.02
CA VAL A 43 10.04 -7.67 4.87
C VAL A 43 9.83 -6.19 5.26
N LEU A 44 10.34 -5.30 4.42
CA LEU A 44 10.09 -3.86 4.50
C LEU A 44 9.32 -3.41 3.26
N VAL A 45 8.09 -2.94 3.45
CA VAL A 45 7.31 -2.28 2.40
C VAL A 45 7.59 -0.79 2.43
N VAL A 46 8.01 -0.23 1.30
CA VAL A 46 8.34 1.19 1.17
C VAL A 46 7.23 1.91 0.42
N GLY A 47 6.62 2.89 1.07
CA GLY A 47 5.50 3.67 0.55
C GLY A 47 4.18 3.34 1.22
N SER A 48 3.20 4.22 1.00
CA SER A 48 1.87 4.15 1.60
C SER A 48 0.73 4.33 0.60
N GLY A 49 0.99 4.03 -0.67
CA GLY A 49 -0.06 3.95 -1.70
C GLY A 49 -0.91 2.70 -1.55
N ASN A 50 -2.02 2.62 -2.30
CA ASN A 50 -2.95 1.49 -2.23
C ASN A 50 -2.25 0.14 -2.47
N SER A 51 -1.41 0.03 -3.50
CA SER A 51 -0.65 -1.21 -3.76
C SER A 51 0.26 -1.61 -2.59
N ALA A 52 0.91 -0.64 -1.95
CA ALA A 52 1.77 -0.91 -0.79
C ALA A 52 0.94 -1.41 0.40
N MET A 53 -0.24 -0.85 0.63
CA MET A 53 -1.16 -1.27 1.69
C MET A 53 -1.75 -2.66 1.43
N ASP A 54 -2.13 -2.96 0.18
CA ASP A 54 -2.65 -4.28 -0.19
C ASP A 54 -1.58 -5.36 0.00
N ILE A 55 -0.36 -5.13 -0.50
CA ILE A 55 0.78 -6.05 -0.30
C ILE A 55 1.10 -6.21 1.19
N ALA A 56 1.17 -5.11 1.93
CA ALA A 56 1.43 -5.18 3.37
C ALA A 56 0.33 -5.94 4.12
N SER A 57 -0.94 -5.73 3.75
CA SER A 57 -2.06 -6.47 4.34
C SER A 57 -1.97 -7.96 4.03
N GLU A 58 -1.62 -8.36 2.81
CA GLU A 58 -1.44 -9.75 2.43
C GLU A 58 -0.29 -10.42 3.21
N LEU A 59 0.85 -9.75 3.30
CA LEU A 59 2.04 -10.25 4.01
C LEU A 59 1.92 -10.20 5.54
N SER A 60 0.93 -9.48 6.08
CA SER A 60 0.68 -9.39 7.53
C SER A 60 0.07 -10.67 8.12
N MET A 61 -0.34 -11.61 7.28
CA MET A 61 -0.85 -12.90 7.75
C MET A 61 0.25 -13.66 8.51
N ARG A 62 -0.13 -14.32 9.61
CA ARG A 62 0.79 -14.98 10.56
C ARG A 62 1.81 -15.95 9.92
N TYR A 63 1.46 -16.54 8.79
CA TYR A 63 2.25 -17.58 8.10
C TYR A 63 2.99 -17.05 6.86
N MET A 64 2.99 -15.72 6.66
CA MET A 64 3.70 -15.05 5.56
C MET A 64 5.08 -14.56 6.03
N ALA A 65 5.26 -13.28 6.33
CA ALA A 65 6.55 -12.73 6.74
C ALA A 65 6.84 -13.00 8.23
N SER A 66 8.11 -13.18 8.60
CA SER A 66 8.50 -13.30 10.02
C SER A 66 8.38 -11.96 10.75
N THR A 67 8.74 -10.87 10.08
CA THR A 67 8.48 -9.50 10.54
C THR A 67 8.14 -8.63 9.34
N LEU A 68 7.11 -7.80 9.47
CA LEU A 68 6.71 -6.85 8.43
C LEU A 68 6.79 -5.42 8.97
N HIS A 69 7.47 -4.55 8.25
CA HIS A 69 7.52 -3.11 8.53
C HIS A 69 7.06 -2.31 7.31
N ILE A 70 6.46 -1.15 7.58
CA ILE A 70 6.07 -0.18 6.56
C ILE A 70 6.85 1.11 6.79
N SER A 71 7.59 1.55 5.77
CA SER A 71 8.23 2.85 5.75
C SER A 71 7.39 3.82 4.93
N MET A 72 6.91 4.90 5.56
CA MET A 72 6.12 5.93 4.90
C MET A 72 6.70 7.32 5.14
N ARG A 73 6.77 8.14 4.09
CA ARG A 73 7.26 9.52 4.18
C ARG A 73 6.25 10.47 4.84
N ARG A 74 4.96 10.19 4.64
CA ARG A 74 3.84 10.97 5.18
C ARG A 74 2.76 9.98 5.63
N GLY A 75 2.06 10.32 6.70
CA GLY A 75 0.88 9.57 7.13
C GLY A 75 -0.20 9.58 6.06
N VAL A 76 -0.96 8.49 6.00
CA VAL A 76 -2.10 8.33 5.10
C VAL A 76 -3.36 8.05 5.90
N TRP A 77 -4.50 8.50 5.39
CA TRP A 77 -5.79 8.16 5.96
C TRP A 77 -6.22 6.78 5.46
N VAL A 78 -6.55 5.89 6.39
CA VAL A 78 -7.06 4.55 6.08
C VAL A 78 -8.55 4.56 6.36
N PHE A 79 -9.35 4.43 5.30
CA PHE A 79 -10.81 4.38 5.38
C PHE A 79 -11.33 2.99 5.00
N PRO A 80 -12.42 2.53 5.63
CA PRO A 80 -13.07 1.30 5.23
C PRO A 80 -13.70 1.46 3.85
N LYS A 81 -13.65 0.40 3.02
CA LYS A 81 -14.32 0.36 1.71
C LYS A 81 -15.85 0.49 1.83
N TYR A 82 -16.41 0.03 2.95
CA TYR A 82 -17.84 0.05 3.24
C TYR A 82 -18.13 0.74 4.56
N ILE A 83 -19.14 1.60 4.56
CA ILE A 83 -19.67 2.26 5.76
C ILE A 83 -21.16 1.90 5.85
N ASN A 84 -21.57 1.26 6.95
CA ASN A 84 -22.95 0.79 7.17
C ASN A 84 -23.49 -0.10 6.02
N GLY A 85 -22.66 -1.02 5.52
CA GLY A 85 -23.03 -1.93 4.44
C GLY A 85 -23.15 -1.29 3.05
N LYS A 86 -22.85 0.01 2.91
CA LYS A 86 -22.86 0.73 1.64
C LYS A 86 -21.44 1.06 1.19
N PRO A 87 -21.15 1.05 -0.13
CA PRO A 87 -19.88 1.53 -0.67
C PRO A 87 -19.59 2.96 -0.20
N GLY A 88 -18.41 3.20 0.38
CA GLY A 88 -18.05 4.50 0.95
C GLY A 88 -17.98 5.63 -0.09
N ASP A 89 -17.66 5.30 -1.34
CA ASP A 89 -17.66 6.21 -2.49
C ASP A 89 -19.06 6.75 -2.82
N LYS A 90 -20.12 6.00 -2.52
CA LYS A 90 -21.52 6.43 -2.68
C LYS A 90 -22.00 7.33 -1.56
N ASN A 91 -21.26 7.41 -0.45
CA ASN A 91 -21.53 8.32 0.66
C ASN A 91 -20.77 9.65 0.51
N MET A 92 -20.52 10.10 -0.72
CA MET A 92 -20.06 11.47 -0.93
C MET A 92 -21.22 12.41 -0.57
N LEU A 93 -21.22 12.85 0.69
CA LEU A 93 -22.20 13.78 1.22
C LEU A 93 -22.39 14.92 0.22
N PRO A 94 -23.63 15.33 -0.08
CA PRO A 94 -23.90 16.41 -1.01
C PRO A 94 -23.03 17.64 -0.70
N ALA A 95 -22.62 18.40 -1.73
CA ALA A 95 -21.70 19.54 -1.58
C ALA A 95 -22.17 20.62 -0.59
N TRP A 96 -23.46 20.63 -0.22
CA TRP A 96 -24.04 21.53 0.78
C TRP A 96 -23.79 21.10 2.23
N VAL A 97 -23.31 19.88 2.48
CA VAL A 97 -23.05 19.39 3.84
C VAL A 97 -21.75 20.01 4.39
N PRO A 98 -21.76 20.58 5.61
CA PRO A 98 -20.59 21.21 6.20
C PRO A 98 -19.38 20.27 6.31
N ARG A 99 -18.19 20.77 5.95
CA ARG A 99 -16.93 20.00 5.97
C ARG A 99 -16.61 19.32 7.29
N LYS A 100 -16.99 19.92 8.43
CA LYS A 100 -16.77 19.30 9.76
C LYS A 100 -17.49 17.97 9.93
N ILE A 101 -18.67 17.82 9.32
CA ILE A 101 -19.46 16.59 9.34
C ILE A 101 -18.92 15.61 8.29
N GLN A 102 -18.52 16.12 7.11
CA GLN A 102 -17.88 15.31 6.07
C GLN A 102 -16.55 14.68 6.52
N HIS A 103 -15.82 15.32 7.43
CA HIS A 103 -14.56 14.79 7.97
C HIS A 103 -14.76 13.90 9.22
N TRP A 104 -15.97 13.84 9.78
CA TRP A 104 -16.30 13.06 10.97
C TRP A 104 -16.96 11.71 10.63
N LEU A 105 -17.65 11.64 9.48
CA LEU A 105 -18.23 10.44 8.87
C LEU A 105 -17.27 9.80 7.87
#